data_AF-A0A948ARA8-F1
#
_entry.id   AF-A0A948ARA8-F1
#
_cell.length_a   1.000
_cell.length_b   1.000
_cell.length_c   1.000
_cell.angle_alpha   90.00
_cell.angle_beta   90.00
_cell.angle_gamma   90.00
#
_symmetry.space_group_name_H-M   'P 1'
#
loop_
_entity.id
_entity.type
_entity.pdbx_description
1 polymer ?
#
loop_
_entity_poly.entity_id
_entity_poly.type
_entity_poly.pdbx_seq_one_letter_code
_entity_poly.pdbx_strand_id
1 'polypeptide(L)'
;MNNRALKPEPKPVQGMRPSHMMVVFDEPIVAQRWAVTATGSITAAVMISYALQLSQALQNENEGWFAKTIKEWQEEAGLSRSEQETARARLLELGLLKERRKGMPARLEYKVDQDRVYALVDALAADSYGHLDERVYAAPQAKSGKRASKAFPPGYRPL
;
A
#
# COMPACT_ATOMS: atom_id res chain seq x y z
N MET A 1 10.35 49.38 -46.20
CA MET A 1 10.02 49.21 -44.76
C MET A 1 9.71 47.74 -44.52
N ASN A 2 10.63 46.98 -43.92
CA ASN A 2 10.44 45.55 -43.62
C ASN A 2 9.76 45.39 -42.26
N ASN A 3 8.46 45.13 -42.25
CA ASN A 3 7.76 44.63 -41.06
C ASN A 3 8.01 43.13 -40.95
N ARG A 4 9.11 42.74 -40.29
CA ARG A 4 9.32 41.36 -39.84
C ARG A 4 8.36 41.13 -38.68
N ALA A 5 7.16 40.67 -38.99
CA ALA A 5 6.18 40.27 -37.98
C ALA A 5 6.83 39.30 -37.00
N LEU A 6 6.88 39.69 -35.72
CA LEU A 6 7.23 38.81 -34.62
C LEU A 6 6.28 37.61 -34.69
N LYS A 7 6.83 36.39 -34.74
CA LYS A 7 6.01 35.17 -34.64
C LYS A 7 5.21 35.29 -33.33
N PRO A 8 3.89 35.07 -33.34
CA PRO A 8 3.12 35.12 -32.12
C PRO A 8 3.71 34.11 -31.12
N GLU A 9 4.01 34.57 -29.91
CA GLU A 9 4.34 33.70 -28.78
C GLU A 9 3.26 32.62 -28.68
N PRO A 10 3.62 31.33 -28.56
CA PRO A 10 2.63 30.27 -28.47
C PRO A 10 1.80 30.51 -27.21
N LYS A 11 0.50 30.77 -27.41
CA LYS A 11 -0.45 30.89 -26.29
C LYS A 11 -0.33 29.63 -25.42
N PRO A 12 -0.26 29.75 -24.08
CA PRO A 12 -0.23 28.57 -23.23
C PRO A 12 -1.45 27.71 -23.56
N VAL A 13 -1.20 26.49 -24.03
CA VAL A 13 -2.25 25.52 -24.34
C VAL A 13 -3.05 25.29 -23.06
N GLN A 14 -4.25 25.85 -23.00
CA GLN A 14 -5.15 25.73 -21.86
C GLN A 14 -5.71 24.29 -21.86
N GLY A 15 -5.36 23.49 -20.84
CA GLY A 15 -5.83 22.11 -20.69
C GLY A 15 -4.74 21.11 -20.32
N MET A 16 -5.14 19.88 -19.97
CA MET A 16 -4.23 18.79 -19.67
C MET A 16 -3.54 18.32 -20.95
N ARG A 17 -2.21 18.48 -21.04
CA ARG A 17 -1.41 17.97 -22.16
C ARG A 17 -1.25 16.45 -22.04
N PRO A 18 -1.02 15.71 -23.13
CA PRO A 18 -0.74 14.28 -23.07
C PRO A 18 0.41 13.92 -22.10
N SER A 19 1.45 14.76 -22.02
CA SER A 19 2.53 14.57 -21.04
C SER A 19 2.08 14.68 -19.59
N HIS A 20 1.10 15.55 -19.29
CA HIS A 20 0.50 15.62 -17.95
C HIS A 20 -0.31 14.36 -17.65
N MET A 21 -1.03 13.82 -18.65
CA MET A 21 -1.79 12.58 -18.48
C MET A 21 -0.86 11.41 -18.13
N MET A 22 0.29 11.30 -18.79
CA MET A 22 1.26 10.25 -18.48
C MET A 22 1.75 10.31 -17.03
N VAL A 23 1.90 11.50 -16.46
CA VAL A 23 2.35 11.66 -15.06
C VAL A 23 1.20 11.48 -14.07
N VAL A 24 0.02 12.02 -14.36
CA VAL A 24 -1.13 11.97 -13.44
C VAL A 24 -1.74 10.58 -13.33
N PHE A 25 -1.68 9.81 -14.42
CA PHE A 25 -2.24 8.46 -14.50
C PHE A 25 -1.18 7.37 -14.46
N ASP A 26 0.04 7.70 -14.03
CA ASP A 26 1.04 6.69 -13.68
C ASP A 26 0.56 5.87 -12.47
N GLU A 27 1.25 4.76 -12.16
CA GLU A 27 0.82 3.80 -11.15
C GLU A 27 0.58 4.49 -9.78
N PRO A 28 -0.67 4.48 -9.27
CA PRO A 28 -0.99 5.22 -8.07
C PRO A 28 -0.48 4.50 -6.83
N ILE A 29 0.09 5.27 -5.90
CA ILE A 29 0.46 4.77 -4.57
C ILE A 29 -0.74 4.86 -3.64
N VAL A 30 -1.17 3.70 -3.15
CA VAL A 30 -2.37 3.55 -2.31
C VAL A 30 -1.97 3.21 -0.88
N ALA A 31 -2.33 4.07 0.07
CA ALA A 31 -2.31 3.76 1.50
C ALA A 31 -3.67 3.17 1.92
N GLN A 32 -3.67 1.96 2.49
CA GLN A 32 -4.88 1.35 3.04
C GLN A 32 -5.27 2.05 4.34
N ARG A 33 -6.55 2.39 4.50
CA ARG A 33 -7.03 3.16 5.66
C ARG A 33 -6.77 2.48 7.01
N TRP A 34 -6.93 1.16 7.08
CA TRP A 34 -6.62 0.40 8.30
C TRP A 34 -5.16 0.57 8.71
N ALA A 35 -4.24 0.70 7.75
CA ALA A 35 -2.82 0.87 8.03
C ALA A 35 -2.53 2.25 8.62
N VAL A 36 -3.25 3.28 8.18
CA VAL A 36 -3.18 4.63 8.79
C VAL A 36 -3.63 4.57 10.24
N THR A 37 -4.79 3.95 10.50
CA THR A 37 -5.31 3.80 11.87
C THR A 37 -4.37 2.97 12.76
N ALA A 38 -3.86 1.85 12.25
CA ALA A 38 -2.98 0.95 13.00
C ALA A 38 -1.61 1.56 13.31
N THR A 39 -1.04 2.32 12.38
CA THR A 39 0.33 2.86 12.52
C THR A 39 0.37 4.26 13.14
N GLY A 40 -0.73 5.03 12.99
CA GLY A 40 -0.79 6.45 13.32
C GLY A 40 0.04 7.34 12.39
N SER A 41 0.51 6.83 11.25
CA SER A 41 1.41 7.56 10.34
C SER A 41 1.08 7.26 8.88
N ILE A 42 0.89 8.29 8.07
CA ILE A 42 0.62 8.13 6.64
C ILE A 42 1.82 7.51 5.89
N THR A 43 3.06 7.87 6.26
CA THR A 43 4.26 7.32 5.61
C THR A 43 4.47 5.85 5.95
N ALA A 44 4.21 5.46 7.21
CA ALA A 44 4.21 4.06 7.60
C ALA A 44 3.07 3.28 6.92
N ALA A 45 1.89 3.88 6.77
CA ALA A 45 0.75 3.28 6.09
C ALA A 45 1.02 3.04 4.59
N VAL A 46 1.63 4.01 3.89
CA VAL A 46 2.08 3.83 2.50
C VAL A 46 3.07 2.67 2.42
N MET A 47 4.11 2.69 3.26
CA MET A 47 5.18 1.69 3.24
C MET A 47 4.64 0.27 3.48
N ILE A 48 3.78 0.06 4.48
CA ILE A 48 3.22 -1.27 4.77
C ILE A 48 2.21 -1.71 3.71
N SER A 49 1.41 -0.79 3.17
CA SER A 49 0.45 -1.10 2.10
C SER A 49 1.15 -1.61 0.85
N TYR A 50 2.28 -0.98 0.48
CA TYR A 50 3.09 -1.43 -0.64
C TYR A 50 3.89 -2.71 -0.31
N ALA A 51 4.51 -2.77 0.88
CA ALA A 51 5.23 -3.97 1.34
C ALA A 51 4.34 -5.21 1.41
N LEU A 52 3.05 -5.06 1.73
CA LEU A 52 2.07 -6.14 1.71
C LEU A 52 1.87 -6.70 0.31
N GLN A 53 1.80 -5.84 -0.72
CA GLN A 53 1.66 -6.28 -2.11
C GLN A 53 2.90 -7.05 -2.55
N LEU A 54 4.09 -6.49 -2.30
CA LEU A 54 5.38 -7.12 -2.62
C LEU A 54 5.56 -8.46 -1.88
N SER A 55 5.27 -8.48 -0.58
CA SER A 55 5.36 -9.70 0.23
C SER A 55 4.38 -10.76 -0.26
N GLN A 56 3.14 -10.38 -0.60
CA GLN A 56 2.13 -11.31 -1.12
C GLN A 56 2.53 -11.91 -2.46
N ALA A 57 3.06 -11.10 -3.37
CA ALA A 57 3.52 -11.54 -4.68
C ALA A 57 4.63 -12.61 -4.57
N LEU A 58 5.49 -12.53 -3.55
CA LEU A 58 6.64 -13.43 -3.37
C LEU A 58 6.41 -14.54 -2.32
N GLN A 59 5.18 -14.75 -1.83
CA GLN A 59 4.92 -15.76 -0.78
C GLN A 59 5.40 -17.16 -1.17
N ASN A 60 5.17 -17.56 -2.43
CA ASN A 60 5.49 -18.90 -2.91
C ASN A 60 6.96 -19.05 -3.38
N GLU A 61 7.69 -17.95 -3.56
CA GLU A 61 9.03 -17.97 -4.18
C GLU A 61 10.15 -17.73 -3.15
N ASN A 62 9.96 -16.80 -2.22
CA ASN A 62 10.97 -16.43 -1.23
C ASN A 62 10.33 -16.22 0.15
N GLU A 63 9.25 -16.97 0.44
CA GLU A 63 8.46 -16.84 1.67
C GLU A 63 8.01 -15.38 1.94
N GLY A 64 7.79 -14.60 0.88
CA GLY A 64 7.40 -13.20 0.95
C GLY A 64 8.52 -12.21 1.29
N TRP A 65 9.78 -12.64 1.30
CA TRP A 65 10.91 -11.73 1.42
C TRP A 65 11.17 -11.01 0.09
N PHE A 66 11.27 -9.68 0.13
CA PHE A 66 11.59 -8.85 -1.02
C PHE A 66 12.76 -7.91 -0.71
N ALA A 67 13.66 -7.70 -1.68
CA ALA A 67 14.71 -6.71 -1.56
C ALA A 67 14.20 -5.36 -2.07
N LYS A 68 14.56 -4.28 -1.38
CA LYS A 68 14.25 -2.91 -1.83
C LYS A 68 15.25 -1.91 -1.29
N THR A 69 15.84 -1.11 -2.16
CA THR A 69 16.79 -0.06 -1.82
C THR A 69 16.06 1.23 -1.44
N ILE A 70 16.77 2.14 -0.77
CA ILE A 70 16.25 3.47 -0.42
C ILE A 70 15.80 4.23 -1.69
N LYS A 71 16.57 4.07 -2.77
CA LYS A 71 16.29 4.73 -4.05
C LYS A 71 15.01 4.18 -4.69
N GLU A 72 14.85 2.86 -4.75
CA GLU A 72 13.62 2.24 -5.30
C GLU A 72 12.39 2.62 -4.47
N TRP A 73 12.50 2.66 -3.13
CA TRP A 73 11.42 3.16 -2.29
C TRP A 73 11.06 4.62 -2.58
N GLN A 74 12.04 5.46 -2.86
CA GLN A 74 11.81 6.87 -3.19
C GLN A 74 11.19 7.03 -4.58
N GLU A 75 11.68 6.29 -5.57
CA GLU A 75 11.20 6.35 -6.96
C GLU A 75 9.77 5.82 -7.09
N GLU A 76 9.45 4.73 -6.38
CA GLU A 76 8.15 4.08 -6.54
C GLU A 76 7.12 4.57 -5.52
N ALA A 77 7.48 4.70 -4.23
CA ALA A 77 6.53 5.09 -3.18
C ALA A 77 6.57 6.59 -2.84
N GLY A 78 7.48 7.36 -3.45
CA GLY A 78 7.62 8.79 -3.19
C GLY A 78 8.16 9.14 -1.79
N LEU A 79 8.59 8.16 -1.00
CA LEU A 79 9.05 8.37 0.37
C LEU A 79 10.50 8.86 0.38
N SER A 80 10.76 10.00 0.99
CA SER A 80 12.13 10.48 1.22
C SER A 80 12.89 9.56 2.18
N ARG A 81 14.22 9.67 2.20
CA ARG A 81 15.06 8.85 3.08
C ARG A 81 14.64 8.95 4.57
N SER A 82 14.38 10.15 5.08
CA SER A 82 13.97 10.34 6.49
C SER A 82 12.58 9.78 6.78
N GLU A 83 11.65 9.90 5.83
CA GLU A 83 10.32 9.30 5.94
C GLU A 83 10.41 7.77 5.94
N GLN A 84 11.24 7.18 5.08
CA GLN A 84 11.51 5.74 5.05
C GLN A 84 12.10 5.26 6.38
N GLU A 85 13.12 5.94 6.91
CA GLU A 85 13.75 5.57 8.18
C GLU A 85 12.74 5.61 9.34
N THR A 86 11.92 6.66 9.40
CA THR A 86 10.88 6.83 10.42
C THR A 86 9.76 5.80 10.28
N ALA A 87 9.24 5.60 9.06
CA ALA A 87 8.21 4.62 8.75
C ALA A 87 8.67 3.20 9.07
N ARG A 88 9.89 2.84 8.64
CA ARG A 88 10.50 1.54 8.90
C ARG A 88 10.66 1.29 10.40
N ALA A 89 11.22 2.25 11.15
CA ALA A 89 11.36 2.13 12.60
C ALA A 89 10.01 1.86 13.27
N ARG A 90 8.96 2.60 12.88
CA ARG A 90 7.60 2.41 13.40
C ARG A 90 7.02 1.04 13.07
N LEU A 91 7.20 0.56 11.84
CA LEU A 91 6.68 -0.74 11.42
C LEU A 91 7.41 -1.91 12.09
N LEU A 92 8.71 -1.78 12.34
CA LEU A 92 9.50 -2.74 13.12
C LEU A 92 9.04 -2.76 14.59
N GLU A 93 8.82 -1.59 15.19
CA GLU A 93 8.33 -1.45 16.57
C GLU A 93 6.95 -2.10 16.76
N LEU A 94 6.04 -1.92 15.79
CA LEU A 94 4.72 -2.54 15.80
C LEU A 94 4.74 -4.04 15.49
N GLY A 95 5.89 -4.57 15.06
CA GLY A 95 6.08 -5.95 14.62
C GLY A 95 5.44 -6.27 13.26
N LEU A 96 5.04 -5.25 12.50
CA LEU A 96 4.38 -5.39 11.20
C LEU A 96 5.37 -5.74 10.08
N LEU A 97 6.62 -5.29 10.22
CA LEU A 97 7.67 -5.53 9.26
C LEU A 97 8.78 -6.36 9.91
N LYS A 98 9.37 -7.26 9.15
CA LYS A 98 10.61 -7.97 9.45
C LYS A 98 11.66 -7.57 8.43
N GLU A 99 12.91 -7.63 8.86
CA GLU A 99 14.04 -7.31 8.00
C GLU A 99 15.20 -8.27 8.20
N ARG A 100 15.98 -8.47 7.13
CA ARG A 100 17.23 -9.23 7.18
C ARG A 100 18.20 -8.74 6.15
N ARG A 101 19.49 -8.97 6.37
CA ARG A 101 20.53 -8.82 5.35
C ARG A 101 20.83 -10.18 4.74
N LYS A 102 20.79 -10.30 3.41
CA LYS A 102 21.02 -11.56 2.68
C LYS A 102 21.96 -11.35 1.48
N GLY A 103 22.82 -12.34 1.22
CA GLY A 103 23.70 -12.39 0.04
C GLY A 103 25.02 -11.63 0.18
N MET A 104 25.79 -11.60 -0.92
CA MET A 104 27.06 -10.87 -1.05
C MET A 104 27.09 -10.16 -2.42
N PRO A 105 27.13 -8.81 -2.49
CA PRO A 105 27.06 -7.88 -1.36
C PRO A 105 25.71 -7.98 -0.62
N ALA A 106 25.72 -7.71 0.69
CA ALA A 106 24.56 -7.86 1.54
C ALA A 106 23.43 -6.89 1.15
N ARG A 107 22.28 -7.44 0.71
CA ARG A 107 21.06 -6.69 0.38
C ARG A 107 20.10 -6.71 1.56
N LEU A 108 19.45 -5.58 1.81
CA LEU A 108 18.39 -5.47 2.80
C LEU A 108 17.09 -6.02 2.20
N GLU A 109 16.58 -7.09 2.80
CA GLU A 109 15.29 -7.69 2.48
C GLU A 109 14.29 -7.39 3.59
N TYR A 110 13.04 -7.27 3.20
CA TYR A 110 11.89 -7.03 4.06
C TYR A 110 10.85 -8.14 3.88
N LYS A 111 10.05 -8.38 4.91
CA LYS A 111 8.88 -9.25 4.86
C LYS A 111 7.82 -8.70 5.80
N VAL A 112 6.56 -8.69 5.37
CA VAL A 112 5.45 -8.37 6.27
C VAL A 112 5.14 -9.55 7.18
N ASP A 113 4.97 -9.30 8.47
CA ASP A 113 4.46 -10.28 9.43
C ASP A 113 2.94 -10.37 9.31
N GLN A 114 2.46 -11.41 8.62
CA GLN A 114 1.03 -11.60 8.37
C GLN A 114 0.24 -11.87 9.66
N ASP A 115 0.81 -12.63 10.60
CA ASP A 115 0.15 -12.94 11.86
C ASP A 115 -0.06 -11.66 12.66
N ARG A 116 0.95 -10.76 12.66
CA ARG A 116 0.83 -9.47 13.32
C ARG A 116 -0.19 -8.55 12.63
N VAL A 117 -0.24 -8.55 11.30
CA VAL A 117 -1.26 -7.81 10.53
C VAL A 117 -2.65 -8.31 10.89
N TYR A 118 -2.89 -9.63 10.89
CA TYR A 118 -4.19 -10.19 11.25
C TYR A 118 -4.60 -9.83 12.67
N ALA A 119 -3.70 -9.97 13.65
CA ALA A 119 -3.99 -9.58 15.03
C ALA A 119 -4.38 -8.10 15.17
N LEU A 120 -3.76 -7.19 14.40
CA LEU A 120 -4.11 -5.77 14.41
C LEU A 120 -5.44 -5.49 13.71
N VAL A 121 -5.68 -6.16 12.57
CA VAL A 121 -6.95 -6.03 11.85
C VAL A 121 -8.10 -6.59 12.68
N ASP A 122 -7.91 -7.72 13.37
CA ASP A 122 -8.89 -8.31 14.28
C ASP A 122 -9.22 -7.35 15.42
N ALA A 123 -8.22 -6.70 16.02
CA ALA A 123 -8.45 -5.69 17.05
C ALA A 123 -9.27 -4.49 16.54
N LEU A 124 -8.99 -4.00 15.32
CA LEU A 124 -9.75 -2.93 14.69
C LEU A 124 -11.17 -3.39 14.29
N ALA A 125 -11.30 -4.63 13.85
CA ALA A 125 -12.57 -5.21 13.45
C ALA A 125 -13.48 -5.46 14.65
N ALA A 126 -12.95 -5.92 15.79
CA ALA A 126 -13.73 -6.15 16.99
C ALA A 126 -14.43 -4.88 17.48
N ASP A 127 -13.77 -3.73 17.40
CA ASP A 127 -14.31 -2.42 17.82
C ASP A 127 -15.51 -1.97 16.97
N SER A 128 -15.46 -2.21 15.65
CA SER A 128 -16.47 -1.70 14.71
C SER A 128 -17.46 -2.77 14.20
N TYR A 129 -17.07 -4.04 14.25
CA TYR A 129 -17.70 -5.14 13.51
C TYR A 129 -17.79 -6.46 14.26
N GLY A 130 -17.44 -6.55 15.55
CA GLY A 130 -17.45 -7.83 16.28
C GLY A 130 -18.79 -8.59 16.18
N HIS A 131 -19.91 -7.88 16.05
CA HIS A 131 -21.24 -8.44 15.84
C HIS A 131 -21.42 -9.23 14.52
N LEU A 132 -20.58 -9.00 13.51
CA LEU A 132 -20.61 -9.73 12.24
C LEU A 132 -20.00 -11.13 12.40
N ASP A 133 -18.95 -11.24 13.21
CA ASP A 133 -18.26 -12.51 13.45
C ASP A 133 -19.16 -13.51 14.18
N GLU A 134 -19.90 -13.04 15.20
CA GLU A 134 -20.88 -13.87 15.93
C GLU A 134 -21.91 -14.53 15.00
N ARG A 135 -22.30 -13.85 13.91
CA ARG A 135 -23.26 -14.37 12.93
C ARG A 135 -22.63 -15.32 11.93
N VAL A 136 -21.40 -15.04 11.49
CA VAL A 136 -20.65 -15.89 10.56
C VAL A 136 -20.30 -17.23 11.21
N TYR A 137 -19.90 -17.22 12.49
CA TYR A 137 -19.60 -18.44 13.24
C TYR A 137 -20.85 -19.18 13.75
N ALA A 138 -22.01 -18.50 13.86
CA ALA A 138 -23.29 -19.14 14.23
C ALA A 138 -24.06 -19.75 13.04
N ALA A 139 -23.74 -19.38 11.79
CA ALA A 139 -24.36 -19.97 10.61
C ALA A 139 -23.79 -21.38 10.35
N PRO A 140 -24.62 -22.42 10.17
CA PRO A 140 -24.12 -23.74 9.77
C PRO A 140 -23.37 -23.61 8.44
N GLN A 141 -22.15 -24.16 8.38
CA GLN A 141 -21.28 -24.11 7.20
C GLN A 141 -22.00 -24.69 5.97
N ALA A 142 -22.64 -23.82 5.19
CA ALA A 142 -23.31 -24.20 3.97
C ALA A 142 -22.26 -24.57 2.92
N LYS A 143 -22.42 -25.76 2.34
CA LYS A 143 -21.49 -26.35 1.36
C LYS A 143 -21.24 -25.41 0.19
N SER A 144 -19.96 -25.30 -0.17
CA SER A 144 -19.38 -24.59 -1.32
C SER A 144 -20.27 -24.67 -2.57
N GLY A 145 -20.94 -23.56 -2.88
CA GLY A 145 -21.66 -23.31 -4.12
C GLY A 145 -21.12 -22.03 -4.77
N LYS A 146 -20.70 -22.17 -6.03
CA LYS A 146 -20.27 -21.17 -7.03
C LYS A 146 -20.11 -19.72 -6.52
N ARG A 147 -18.87 -19.21 -6.60
CA ARG A 147 -18.42 -17.82 -6.34
C ARG A 147 -19.46 -16.78 -6.78
N ALA A 148 -20.31 -16.36 -5.85
CA ALA A 148 -21.13 -15.18 -5.99
C ALA A 148 -20.23 -13.93 -5.88
N SER A 149 -20.57 -12.89 -6.63
CA SER A 149 -19.92 -11.58 -6.58
C SER A 149 -19.76 -11.10 -5.14
N LYS A 150 -18.57 -10.60 -4.78
CA LYS A 150 -18.20 -10.10 -3.44
C LYS A 150 -19.04 -8.89 -3.04
N ALA A 151 -20.28 -9.10 -2.60
CA ALA A 151 -21.03 -8.09 -1.86
C ALA A 151 -20.44 -8.02 -0.43
N PHE A 152 -20.23 -6.80 0.08
CA PHE A 152 -19.84 -6.62 1.48
C PHE A 152 -20.95 -7.17 2.41
N PRO A 153 -20.58 -7.72 3.59
CA PRO A 153 -21.56 -8.26 4.52
C PRO A 153 -22.57 -7.19 4.96
N PRO A 154 -23.85 -7.55 5.18
CA PRO A 154 -24.86 -6.62 5.71
C PRO A 154 -24.39 -5.99 7.03
N GLY A 155 -24.39 -4.66 7.12
CA GLY A 155 -23.90 -3.93 8.30
C GLY A 155 -22.44 -3.44 8.21
N TYR A 156 -21.73 -3.75 7.12
CA TYR A 156 -20.41 -3.18 6.84
C TYR A 156 -20.45 -1.63 6.81
N ARG A 157 -19.47 -1.00 7.48
CA ARG A 157 -19.36 0.45 7.69
C ARG A 157 -17.87 0.82 7.71
N PRO A 158 -17.26 1.08 6.55
CA PRO A 158 -15.80 1.14 6.40
C PRO A 158 -15.14 1.93 7.53
N LEU A 159 -14.12 1.31 8.15
CA LEU A 159 -13.26 1.92 9.19
C LEU A 159 -12.75 3.27 8.72
#